data_AF-A0A1V8U8C8-F1
#
_entry.id   AF-A0A1V8U8C8-F1
#
_cell.length_a   1.000
_cell.length_b   1.000
_cell.length_c   1.000
_cell.angle_alpha   90.00
_cell.angle_beta   90.00
_cell.angle_gamma   90.00
#
_symmetry.space_group_name_H-M   'P 1'
#
loop_
_entity.id
_entity.type
_entity.pdbx_description
1 polymer ?
#
loop_
_entity_poly.entity_id
_entity_poly.type
_entity_poly.pdbx_seq_one_letter_code
_entity_poly.pdbx_strand_id
1 'polypeptide(L)'
;MSSYRDPNPENSLRIMTESAKWALDREWTEQELEEAKLSVFQGVDAPVSVSAEGMVRFEAGISRDMEQERREALLDVQASDVRSAAEGLAGKLERGEGRIVVLGPRKGFVKEDEGWRVEDMAQELGVGATAAA
;
A
#
# COMPACT_ATOMS: atom_id res chain seq x y z
N MET A 1 0.58 1.02 2.62
CA MET A 1 0.85 2.42 2.23
C MET A 1 2.34 2.67 2.37
N SER A 2 2.91 3.53 1.53
CA SER A 2 4.35 3.81 1.53
C SER A 2 4.60 5.26 1.11
N SER A 3 5.69 5.83 1.63
CA SER A 3 6.23 7.11 1.19
C SER A 3 7.68 6.88 0.75
N TYR A 4 8.13 7.58 -0.29
CA TYR A 4 9.47 7.39 -0.87
C TYR A 4 10.22 8.72 -0.92
N ARG A 5 11.49 8.70 -0.47
CA ARG A 5 12.33 9.90 -0.32
C ARG A 5 11.64 11.00 0.52
N ASP A 6 11.05 10.56 1.62
CA ASP A 6 10.25 11.41 2.49
C ASP A 6 11.12 12.20 3.49
N PRO A 7 11.07 13.55 3.50
CA PRO A 7 11.74 14.35 4.52
C PRO A 7 11.06 14.27 5.90
N ASN A 8 9.77 13.95 5.97
CA ASN A 8 8.95 13.93 7.19
C ASN A 8 8.11 12.64 7.32
N PRO A 9 8.74 11.51 7.68
CA PRO A 9 8.04 10.24 7.85
C PRO A 9 6.99 10.26 8.96
N GLU A 10 7.16 11.06 10.02
CA GLU A 10 6.18 11.17 11.12
C GLU A 10 4.82 11.68 10.61
N ASN A 11 4.83 12.74 9.81
CA ASN A 11 3.60 13.25 9.21
C ASN A 11 2.98 12.25 8.22
N SER A 12 3.80 11.55 7.43
CA SER A 12 3.31 10.53 6.51
C SER A 12 2.68 9.35 7.23
N LEU A 13 3.26 8.89 8.35
CA LEU A 13 2.65 7.85 9.19
C LEU A 13 1.30 8.29 9.75
N ARG A 14 1.20 9.55 10.19
CA ARG A 14 -0.07 10.13 10.64
C ARG A 14 -1.12 10.13 9.52
N ILE A 15 -0.77 10.65 8.34
CA ILE A 15 -1.67 10.68 7.17
C ILE A 15 -2.11 9.27 6.78
N MET A 16 -1.19 8.30 6.75
CA MET A 16 -1.50 6.90 6.44
C MET A 16 -2.43 6.28 7.49
N THR A 17 -2.25 6.60 8.77
CA THR A 17 -3.13 6.08 9.83
C THR A 17 -4.53 6.69 9.73
N GLU A 18 -4.62 7.97 9.37
CA GLU A 18 -5.89 8.68 9.22
C GLU A 18 -6.61 8.38 7.89
N SER A 19 -5.94 7.80 6.90
CA SER A 19 -6.51 7.63 5.54
C SER A 19 -7.73 6.72 5.50
N ALA A 20 -7.76 5.66 6.33
CA ALA A 20 -8.90 4.76 6.41
C ALA A 20 -10.14 5.52 6.93
N LYS A 21 -9.96 6.32 7.99
CA LYS A 21 -11.03 7.15 8.54
C LYS A 21 -11.50 8.21 7.54
N TRP A 22 -10.55 8.87 6.87
CA TRP A 22 -10.88 9.84 5.82
C TRP A 22 -11.74 9.23 4.70
N ALA A 23 -11.44 7.98 4.29
CA ALA A 23 -12.22 7.27 3.27
C ALA A 23 -13.64 6.88 3.72
N LEU A 24 -13.86 6.73 5.03
CA LEU A 24 -15.18 6.44 5.63
C LEU A 24 -16.08 7.67 5.69
N ASP A 25 -15.48 8.79 6.13
CA ASP A 25 -16.17 10.04 6.38
C ASP A 25 -16.49 10.80 5.08
N ARG A 26 -15.84 10.41 3.96
CA ARG A 26 -16.06 11.01 2.64
C ARG A 26 -17.27 10.41 1.93
N GLU A 27 -18.03 11.25 1.25
CA GLU A 27 -19.00 10.84 0.23
C GLU A 27 -18.31 10.77 -1.14
N TRP A 28 -18.36 9.60 -1.77
CA TRP A 28 -17.74 9.35 -3.07
C TRP A 28 -18.72 9.66 -4.19
N THR A 29 -18.34 10.54 -5.11
CA THR A 29 -19.16 10.83 -6.29
C THR A 29 -19.01 9.75 -7.36
N GLU A 30 -20.01 9.61 -8.22
CA GLU A 30 -19.96 8.67 -9.35
C GLU A 30 -18.77 8.98 -10.28
N GLN A 31 -18.51 10.27 -10.55
CA GLN A 31 -17.38 10.69 -11.37
C GLN A 31 -16.03 10.28 -10.76
N GLU A 32 -15.82 10.47 -9.44
CA GLU A 32 -14.58 10.05 -8.79
C GLU A 32 -14.37 8.53 -8.86
N LEU A 33 -15.46 7.75 -8.76
CA LEU A 33 -15.41 6.30 -8.93
C LEU A 33 -15.09 5.91 -10.37
N GLU A 34 -15.66 6.57 -11.37
CA GLU A 34 -15.34 6.34 -12.78
C GLU A 34 -13.87 6.66 -13.07
N GLU A 35 -13.36 7.80 -12.60
CA GLU A 35 -11.96 8.18 -12.76
C GLU A 35 -11.02 7.17 -12.07
N ALA A 36 -11.38 6.72 -10.86
CA ALA A 36 -10.63 5.67 -10.16
C ALA A 36 -10.63 4.35 -10.93
N LYS A 37 -11.79 3.93 -11.49
CA LYS A 37 -11.89 2.75 -12.35
C LYS A 37 -10.97 2.90 -13.56
N LEU A 38 -11.04 4.02 -14.28
CA LEU A 38 -10.17 4.29 -15.44
C LEU A 38 -8.69 4.17 -15.07
N SER A 39 -8.27 4.72 -13.93
CA SER A 39 -6.88 4.60 -13.45
C SER A 39 -6.48 3.15 -13.15
N VAL A 40 -7.36 2.35 -12.55
CA VAL A 40 -7.11 0.92 -12.29
C VAL A 40 -6.99 0.15 -13.62
N PHE A 41 -7.88 0.40 -14.57
CA PHE A 41 -7.92 -0.30 -15.86
C PHE A 41 -6.73 0.00 -16.76
N GLN A 42 -6.06 1.15 -16.60
CA GLN A 42 -4.79 1.43 -17.28
C GLN A 42 -3.70 0.39 -16.98
N GLY A 43 -3.70 -0.18 -15.77
CA GLY A 43 -2.76 -1.24 -15.40
C GLY A 43 -3.27 -2.63 -15.73
N VAL A 44 -4.56 -2.91 -15.50
CA VAL A 44 -5.16 -4.23 -15.74
C VAL A 44 -5.16 -4.60 -17.22
N ASP A 45 -5.52 -3.65 -18.09
CA ASP A 45 -5.63 -3.87 -19.54
C ASP A 45 -4.34 -3.47 -20.28
N ALA A 46 -3.22 -3.29 -19.56
CA ALA A 46 -1.94 -2.94 -20.16
C ALA A 46 -1.42 -4.06 -21.09
N PRO A 47 -0.82 -3.72 -22.25
CA PRO A 47 -0.20 -4.71 -23.13
C PRO A 47 0.88 -5.52 -22.41
N VAL A 48 0.84 -6.84 -22.57
CA VAL A 48 1.86 -7.75 -22.06
C VAL A 48 2.78 -8.22 -23.18
N SER A 49 4.06 -8.45 -22.87
CA SER A 49 4.98 -9.03 -23.84
C SER A 49 4.63 -10.50 -24.09
N VAL A 50 4.97 -11.02 -25.27
CA VAL A 50 4.78 -12.43 -25.61
C VAL A 50 5.48 -13.36 -24.61
N SER A 51 6.66 -12.96 -24.12
CA SER A 51 7.40 -13.71 -23.11
C SER A 51 6.75 -13.75 -21.73
N ALA A 52 5.87 -12.78 -21.43
CA ALA A 52 5.14 -12.71 -20.17
C ALA A 52 3.74 -13.35 -20.28
N GLU A 53 3.30 -13.71 -21.48
CA GLU A 53 1.99 -14.32 -21.67
C GLU A 53 1.90 -15.65 -20.92
N GLY A 54 0.87 -15.79 -20.09
CA GLY A 54 0.62 -16.99 -19.29
C GLY A 54 1.48 -17.13 -18.02
N MET A 55 2.40 -16.20 -17.75
CA MET A 55 3.24 -16.25 -16.53
C MET A 55 2.40 -16.19 -15.25
N VAL A 56 1.36 -15.36 -15.24
CA VAL A 56 0.42 -15.24 -14.10
C VAL A 56 -0.27 -16.58 -13.80
N ARG A 57 -0.66 -17.33 -14.83
CA ARG A 57 -1.22 -18.68 -14.67
C ARG A 57 -0.17 -19.67 -14.19
N PHE A 58 1.05 -19.58 -14.69
CA PHE A 58 2.13 -20.50 -14.35
C PHE A 58 2.60 -20.33 -12.90
N GLU A 59 2.82 -19.09 -12.46
CA GLU A 59 3.38 -18.77 -11.14
C GLU A 59 2.32 -18.82 -10.03
N ALA A 60 1.12 -18.30 -10.30
CA ALA A 60 0.08 -18.11 -9.29
C ALA A 60 -1.17 -18.98 -9.51
N GLY A 61 -1.22 -19.77 -10.60
CA GLY A 61 -2.38 -20.62 -10.89
C GLY A 61 -3.64 -19.87 -11.34
N ILE A 62 -3.54 -18.57 -11.62
CA ILE A 62 -4.70 -17.74 -11.96
C ILE A 62 -5.14 -18.02 -13.41
N SER A 63 -6.39 -18.41 -13.60
CA SER A 63 -6.97 -18.69 -14.93
C SER A 63 -7.51 -17.42 -15.58
N ARG A 64 -7.76 -17.48 -16.91
CA ARG A 64 -8.41 -16.38 -17.64
C ARG A 64 -9.83 -16.11 -17.10
N ASP A 65 -10.53 -17.13 -16.63
CA ASP A 65 -11.86 -16.96 -16.03
C ASP A 65 -11.78 -16.18 -14.71
N MET A 66 -10.76 -16.45 -13.87
CA MET A 66 -10.52 -15.68 -12.65
C MET A 66 -10.13 -14.22 -12.93
N GLU A 67 -9.35 -13.99 -13.99
CA GLU A 67 -9.01 -12.63 -14.45
C GLU A 67 -10.27 -11.89 -14.91
N GLN A 68 -11.12 -12.54 -15.69
CA GLN A 68 -12.38 -11.97 -16.18
C GLN A 68 -13.37 -11.69 -15.04
N GLU A 69 -13.54 -12.62 -14.10
CA GLU A 69 -14.38 -12.44 -12.91
C GLU A 69 -13.92 -11.23 -12.08
N ARG A 70 -12.61 -11.12 -11.84
CA ARG A 70 -12.02 -9.95 -11.16
C ARG A 70 -12.27 -8.66 -11.95
N ARG A 71 -12.19 -8.72 -13.28
CA ARG A 71 -12.42 -7.57 -14.16
C ARG A 71 -13.86 -7.04 -14.02
N GLU A 72 -14.83 -7.94 -14.05
CA GLU A 72 -16.25 -7.63 -13.88
C GLU A 72 -16.54 -7.07 -12.48
N ALA A 73 -15.99 -7.70 -11.44
CA ALA A 73 -16.10 -7.21 -10.06
C ALA A 73 -15.54 -5.78 -9.90
N LEU A 74 -14.43 -5.44 -10.58
CA LEU A 74 -13.86 -4.09 -10.55
C LEU A 74 -14.71 -3.06 -11.30
N LEU A 75 -15.41 -3.46 -12.37
CA LEU A 75 -16.35 -2.59 -13.09
C LEU A 75 -17.59 -2.30 -12.26
N ASP A 76 -18.06 -3.27 -11.48
CA ASP A 76 -19.29 -3.18 -10.71
C ASP A 76 -19.15 -2.47 -9.36
N VAL A 77 -17.91 -2.10 -8.95
CA VAL A 77 -17.65 -1.40 -7.69
C VAL A 77 -18.52 -0.15 -7.53
N GLN A 78 -19.18 -0.05 -6.38
CA GLN A 78 -19.98 1.08 -5.94
C GLN A 78 -19.33 1.82 -4.77
N ALA A 79 -19.83 3.02 -4.47
CA ALA A 79 -19.37 3.82 -3.33
C ALA A 79 -19.49 3.05 -1.99
N SER A 80 -20.52 2.22 -1.84
CA SER A 80 -20.72 1.37 -0.65
C SER A 80 -19.61 0.36 -0.46
N ASP A 81 -19.04 -0.18 -1.55
CA ASP A 81 -17.97 -1.16 -1.48
C ASP A 81 -16.66 -0.52 -1.04
N VAL A 82 -16.39 0.70 -1.51
CA VAL A 82 -15.24 1.51 -1.05
C VAL A 82 -15.36 1.81 0.45
N ARG A 83 -16.55 2.21 0.91
CA ARG A 83 -16.81 2.41 2.35
C ARG A 83 -16.60 1.12 3.15
N SER A 84 -17.20 0.01 2.72
CA SER A 84 -17.06 -1.30 3.38
C SER A 84 -15.58 -1.75 3.47
N ALA A 85 -14.81 -1.55 2.40
CA ALA A 85 -13.37 -1.82 2.41
C ALA A 85 -12.61 -0.93 3.39
N ALA A 86 -12.96 0.37 3.47
CA ALA A 86 -12.38 1.31 4.43
C ALA A 86 -12.75 0.94 5.88
N GLU A 87 -13.96 0.43 6.14
CA GLU A 87 -14.40 -0.03 7.47
C GLU A 87 -13.56 -1.22 7.91
N GLY A 88 -13.39 -2.20 7.01
CA GLY A 88 -12.54 -3.35 7.24
C GLY A 88 -11.08 -2.98 7.53
N LEU A 89 -10.54 -1.98 6.81
CA LEU A 89 -9.19 -1.48 7.04
C LEU A 89 -9.07 -0.74 8.38
N ALA A 90 -10.01 0.14 8.70
CA ALA A 90 -10.05 0.86 9.97
C ALA A 90 -10.11 -0.12 11.15
N GLY A 91 -10.97 -1.14 11.09
CA GLY A 91 -11.06 -2.17 12.12
C GLY A 91 -9.76 -2.97 12.29
N LYS A 92 -9.01 -3.24 11.22
CA LYS A 92 -7.67 -3.88 11.32
C LYS A 92 -6.66 -2.97 12.01
N LEU A 93 -6.70 -1.67 11.73
CA LEU A 93 -5.82 -0.69 12.38
C LEU A 93 -6.14 -0.57 13.88
N GLU A 94 -7.42 -0.52 14.26
CA GLU A 94 -7.85 -0.48 15.66
C GLU A 94 -7.42 -1.72 16.45
N ARG A 95 -7.38 -2.89 15.81
CA ARG A 95 -6.88 -4.13 16.42
C ARG A 95 -5.36 -4.24 16.46
N GLY A 96 -4.61 -3.24 16.00
CA GLY A 96 -3.16 -3.26 15.99
C GLY A 96 -2.56 -4.27 15.00
N GLU A 97 -3.32 -4.67 13.97
CA GLU A 97 -2.82 -5.55 12.90
C GLU A 97 -1.87 -4.84 11.92
N GLY A 98 -1.78 -3.50 12.03
CA GLY A 98 -0.83 -2.69 11.28
C GLY A 98 0.62 -3.07 11.57
N ARG A 99 1.47 -2.94 10.56
CA ARG A 99 2.93 -3.05 10.67
C ARG A 99 3.53 -1.82 10.03
N ILE A 100 4.48 -1.21 10.74
CA ILE A 100 5.14 0.02 10.32
C ILE A 100 6.64 -0.24 10.28
N VAL A 101 7.26 0.15 9.16
CA VAL A 101 8.70 0.10 8.96
C VAL A 101 9.12 1.43 8.36
N VAL A 102 10.14 2.05 8.92
CA VAL A 102 10.71 3.31 8.42
C VAL A 102 12.17 3.09 8.14
N LEU A 103 12.59 3.43 6.92
CA LEU A 103 13.99 3.34 6.51
C LEU A 103 14.55 4.74 6.29
N GLY A 104 15.59 5.10 7.04
CA GLY A 104 16.21 6.42 6.96
C GLY A 104 17.07 6.76 8.17
N PRO A 105 17.59 7.99 8.23
CA PRO A 105 18.34 8.46 9.40
C PRO A 105 17.46 8.44 10.64
N ARG A 106 18.05 8.13 11.80
CA ARG A 106 17.32 8.11 13.08
C ARG A 106 16.66 9.48 13.33
N LYS A 107 15.35 9.47 13.55
CA LYS A 107 14.53 10.65 13.87
C LYS A 107 14.02 10.55 15.31
N GLY A 108 13.68 11.69 15.91
CA GLY A 108 13.30 11.78 17.33
C GLY A 108 11.97 11.10 17.71
N PHE A 109 11.08 10.81 16.74
CA PHE A 109 9.81 10.12 17.00
C PHE A 109 9.98 8.60 17.16
N VAL A 110 11.14 8.04 16.77
CA VAL A 110 11.42 6.61 16.90
C VAL A 110 12.11 6.36 18.24
N LYS A 111 11.34 5.92 19.22
CA LYS A 111 11.83 5.59 20.55
C LYS A 111 11.56 4.12 20.90
N GLU A 112 12.57 3.45 21.44
CA GLU A 112 12.52 2.01 21.74
C GLU A 112 11.55 1.67 22.88
N ASP A 113 11.30 2.62 23.78
CA ASP A 113 10.31 2.54 24.86
C ASP A 113 8.86 2.63 24.37
N GLU A 114 8.64 3.14 23.15
CA GLU A 114 7.32 3.24 22.51
C GLU A 114 7.07 2.09 21.52
N GLY A 115 7.79 0.96 21.66
CA GLY A 115 7.56 -0.27 20.90
C GLY A 115 8.26 -0.33 19.54
N TRP A 116 9.17 0.61 19.25
CA TRP A 116 9.99 0.56 18.05
C TRP A 116 11.21 -0.35 18.23
N ARG A 117 11.42 -1.25 17.27
CA ARG A 117 12.70 -1.95 17.12
C ARG A 117 13.60 -1.13 16.18
N VAL A 118 14.72 -0.65 16.69
CA VAL A 118 15.69 0.13 15.93
C VAL A 118 16.88 -0.76 15.58
N GLU A 119 17.22 -0.83 14.28
CA GLU A 119 18.35 -1.60 13.77
C GLU A 119 19.30 -0.68 12.99
N ASP A 120 20.59 -0.77 13.29
CA ASP A 120 21.63 -0.10 12.51
C ASP A 120 22.01 -0.97 11.32
N MET A 121 21.47 -0.63 10.15
CA MET A 121 21.72 -1.39 8.94
C MET A 121 23.18 -1.31 8.45
N ALA A 122 23.97 -0.29 8.84
CA ALA A 122 25.37 -0.19 8.43
C ALA A 122 26.24 -1.22 9.16
N GLN A 123 25.89 -1.53 10.41
CA GLN A 123 26.56 -2.55 11.22
C GLN A 123 26.22 -3.97 10.74
N GLU A 124 24.96 -4.23 10.38
CA GLU A 124 24.52 -5.55 9.90
C GLU A 124 25.00 -5.88 8.48
N LEU A 125 25.17 -4.88 7.62
CA LEU A 125 25.71 -5.06 6.27
C LEU A 125 27.25 -5.07 6.22
N GLY A 126 27.93 -4.90 7.36
CA GLY A 126 29.40 -4.90 7.46
C GLY A 126 30.08 -3.71 6.78
N VAL A 127 29.37 -2.59 6.59
CA VAL A 127 29.85 -1.42 5.83
C VAL A 127 30.45 -0.33 6.75
N GLY A 128 30.43 -0.52 8.07
CA GLY A 128 30.79 0.48 9.07
C GLY A 128 32.25 0.95 9.17
N ALA A 129 33.14 0.62 8.22
CA ALA A 129 34.58 0.94 8.34
C ALA A 129 35.13 2.03 7.38
N THR A 130 34.32 2.66 6.52
CA THR A 130 34.88 3.59 5.50
C THR A 130 34.13 4.90 5.34
N ALA A 131 33.95 5.67 6.42
CA ALA A 131 33.56 7.07 6.31
C ALA A 131 34.05 7.91 7.51
N ALA A 132 35.37 8.03 7.65
CA ALA A 132 36.00 9.10 8.42
C ALA A 132 37.36 9.43 7.79
N ALA A 133 37.37 10.35 6.83
CA ALA A 133 38.53 11.13 6.38
C ALA A 133 38.02 12.44 5.78
#